data_AF-A0AAU5GJ99-F1
#
_entry.id   AF-A0AAU5GJ99-F1
#
_cell.length_a   1.000
_cell.length_b   1.000
_cell.length_c   1.000
_cell.angle_alpha   90.00
_cell.angle_beta   90.00
_cell.angle_gamma   90.00
#
_symmetry.space_group_name_H-M   'P 1'
#
loop_
_entity.id
_entity.type
_entity.pdbx_description
1 polymer ?
#
loop_
_entity_poly.entity_id
_entity_poly.type
_entity_poly.pdbx_seq_one_letter_code
_entity_poly.pdbx_strand_id
1 'polypeptide(L)'
;MADCAAVSTSFCAVAPSPELRQRMLDELDQVRGGPGELTNLLGFTSTPTRLGFDDGTIFPPEEFPPGTPRATISAAAADRAPLRGTIRVVVVLVDFSDKPMTRTAADLDKLFFSVGAMPHGSVREYYREVTNGLVDLVGEVHGPYRMPETMDWYAAGNFGIGRPSGPFRSPEMAKSAVEAADPSVDFAPFDNDGNGYVDAFIVVHAGPAADKTGKPFHIWSHKSTLPGVHQTDGTKVYGYLTISEDARIGVCAHELGHLLFGFPDLYDADDSSEGVGSWCLMGAGSWGGGGDIPTHPSAWCKVNQGWATTKVVTTSGSESFPDVKSSHTVHRLWKNGAGGSEYFLLENRQRTGYDASLPGDGLLIWHIDENQPNNRDENHYKVGLMQADNQHHLELNQNRGDDGDPYPGSSGNTTFTSSSAPDSKSHAGAGSCVSVTRISPSAATMTASVAVSCGKAPIKEIKEGKEIKEPLKEAKEPSKEAKDFKDRVEGEVKTKEPFKEHKDLKDRREHKTPYKEFKDDFDNSADVTTRSTGGEDDPTAAAIVDLQTRLAALEQTLGGAGGTGDPTEPFIGTELRPDLIGGPRYGPGADALREAVEAGDAQAKRSYDSRPQQ
;
A
#
# COMPACT_ATOMS: atom_id res chain seq x y z
N MET A 1 22.42 1.19 -29.50
CA MET A 1 22.47 0.02 -28.60
C MET A 1 23.24 0.43 -27.36
N ALA A 2 23.01 -0.26 -26.24
CA ALA A 2 23.27 0.21 -24.88
C ALA A 2 22.40 1.42 -24.46
N ASP A 3 21.73 1.39 -23.31
CA ASP A 3 21.16 0.21 -22.64
C ASP A 3 19.98 0.59 -21.74
N CYS A 4 19.18 -0.39 -21.33
CA CYS A 4 18.08 -0.16 -20.38
C CYS A 4 18.57 -0.11 -18.94
N ALA A 5 18.21 0.95 -18.21
CA ALA A 5 18.14 0.99 -16.76
C ALA A 5 16.83 1.72 -16.39
N ALA A 6 16.02 1.10 -15.53
CA ALA A 6 14.65 1.53 -15.25
C ALA A 6 14.44 1.89 -13.77
N VAL A 7 13.22 2.36 -13.47
CA VAL A 7 12.65 2.60 -12.13
C VAL A 7 13.23 3.80 -11.35
N SER A 8 12.40 4.84 -11.28
CA SER A 8 12.31 5.85 -10.22
C SER A 8 10.89 6.43 -10.32
N THR A 9 10.18 6.65 -9.21
CA THR A 9 8.76 7.09 -9.16
C THR A 9 8.49 7.96 -7.93
N SER A 10 7.58 8.96 -7.99
CA SER A 10 7.28 9.83 -6.83
C SER A 10 6.13 10.85 -6.96
N PHE A 11 5.03 10.61 -6.23
CA PHE A 11 4.00 11.54 -5.73
C PHE A 11 3.43 10.95 -4.43
N CYS A 12 3.88 11.48 -3.30
CA CYS A 12 3.16 11.36 -2.03
C CYS A 12 2.51 12.71 -1.74
N ALA A 13 1.34 12.65 -1.13
CA ALA A 13 0.51 13.68 -0.49
C ALA A 13 -0.95 13.28 -0.70
N VAL A 14 -1.84 13.52 0.28
CA VAL A 14 -3.24 13.03 0.31
C VAL A 14 -3.84 12.85 -1.08
N ALA A 15 -4.19 11.61 -1.43
CA ALA A 15 -4.73 11.24 -2.74
C ALA A 15 -5.80 12.24 -3.22
N PRO A 16 -5.83 12.63 -4.51
CA PRO A 16 -6.75 13.68 -4.97
C PRO A 16 -8.23 13.30 -4.77
N SER A 17 -9.05 14.32 -4.48
CA SER A 17 -10.51 14.15 -4.34
C SER A 17 -11.10 13.52 -5.60
N PRO A 18 -12.22 12.79 -5.52
CA PRO A 18 -12.82 12.15 -6.69
C PRO A 18 -13.08 13.12 -7.86
N GLU A 19 -13.45 14.36 -7.55
CA GLU A 19 -13.73 15.44 -8.51
C GLU A 19 -12.44 16.11 -9.03
N LEU A 20 -11.31 16.01 -8.32
CA LEU A 20 -10.00 16.39 -8.85
C LEU A 20 -9.45 15.29 -9.75
N ARG A 21 -9.45 14.02 -9.29
CA ARG A 21 -8.98 12.89 -10.10
C ARG A 21 -9.76 12.75 -11.40
N GLN A 22 -11.09 12.89 -11.38
CA GLN A 22 -11.88 12.85 -12.62
C GLN A 22 -11.45 13.96 -13.59
N ARG A 23 -11.21 15.19 -13.13
CA ARG A 23 -10.71 16.28 -13.99
C ARG A 23 -9.30 16.02 -14.54
N MET A 24 -8.42 15.39 -13.74
CA MET A 24 -7.09 14.97 -14.20
C MET A 24 -7.18 13.92 -15.33
N LEU A 25 -8.08 12.93 -15.20
CA LEU A 25 -8.34 11.94 -16.24
C LEU A 25 -9.00 12.55 -17.48
N ASP A 26 -10.01 13.41 -17.28
CA ASP A 26 -10.71 14.11 -18.37
C ASP A 26 -9.75 14.98 -19.20
N GLU A 27 -8.79 15.66 -18.56
CA GLU A 27 -7.73 16.40 -19.27
C GLU A 27 -6.69 15.47 -19.92
N LEU A 28 -6.31 14.34 -19.31
CA LEU A 28 -5.38 13.37 -19.90
C LEU A 28 -5.90 12.82 -21.24
N ASP A 29 -7.18 12.42 -21.29
CA ASP A 29 -7.79 11.90 -22.51
C ASP A 29 -7.97 12.97 -23.59
N GLN A 30 -8.18 14.24 -23.22
CA GLN A 30 -8.15 15.36 -24.16
C GLN A 30 -6.72 15.67 -24.68
N VAL A 31 -5.70 15.45 -23.84
CA VAL A 31 -4.29 15.79 -24.12
C VAL A 31 -3.54 14.71 -24.91
N ARG A 32 -4.22 13.65 -25.35
CA ARG A 32 -3.71 12.72 -26.39
C ARG A 32 -3.37 13.39 -27.75
N GLY A 33 -3.51 14.72 -27.86
CA GLY A 33 -3.03 15.57 -28.97
C GLY A 33 -2.04 16.70 -28.63
N GLY A 34 -1.67 16.95 -27.37
CA GLY A 34 -0.71 18.02 -26.98
C GLY A 34 -0.97 18.65 -25.60
N PRO A 35 0.07 19.15 -24.91
CA PRO A 35 0.06 19.38 -23.45
C PRO A 35 -0.95 20.43 -22.97
N GLY A 36 -1.81 20.03 -22.03
CA GLY A 36 -2.75 20.88 -21.28
C GLY A 36 -2.25 21.21 -19.87
N GLU A 37 -2.97 22.07 -19.15
CA GLU A 37 -2.48 22.68 -17.91
C GLU A 37 -2.38 21.67 -16.76
N LEU A 38 -3.35 20.76 -16.57
CA LEU A 38 -3.20 19.65 -15.62
C LEU A 38 -2.23 18.56 -16.09
N THR A 39 -1.80 18.53 -17.35
CA THR A 39 -0.81 17.51 -17.77
C THR A 39 0.63 17.85 -17.38
N ASN A 40 0.87 19.06 -16.88
CA ASN A 40 2.06 19.36 -16.07
C ASN A 40 1.93 18.89 -14.60
N LEU A 41 0.71 18.59 -14.12
CA LEU A 41 0.48 17.87 -12.87
C LEU A 41 0.84 16.38 -13.05
N LEU A 42 0.33 15.78 -14.13
CA LEU A 42 0.65 14.41 -14.58
C LEU A 42 2.11 14.25 -15.05
N GLY A 43 2.88 15.34 -15.10
CA GLY A 43 4.33 15.32 -15.19
C GLY A 43 4.96 14.86 -13.87
N PHE A 44 4.63 13.65 -13.40
CA PHE A 44 5.10 13.03 -12.15
C PHE A 44 6.59 12.64 -12.22
N THR A 45 7.45 13.64 -12.42
CA THR A 45 8.89 13.42 -12.55
C THR A 45 9.49 12.85 -11.27
N SER A 46 10.39 11.90 -11.47
CA SER A 46 10.69 10.88 -10.46
C SER A 46 11.97 11.17 -9.68
N THR A 47 11.81 11.93 -8.60
CA THR A 47 12.90 12.29 -7.68
C THR A 47 12.53 11.93 -6.23
N PRO A 48 13.48 11.41 -5.44
CA PRO A 48 13.17 10.62 -4.25
C PRO A 48 12.35 11.41 -3.23
N THR A 49 11.39 10.72 -2.58
CA THR A 49 10.62 11.29 -1.47
C THR A 49 11.58 11.85 -0.42
N ARG A 50 11.33 13.11 -0.04
CA ARG A 50 12.04 13.77 1.04
C ARG A 50 11.73 13.01 2.32
N LEU A 51 12.72 12.88 3.20
CA LEU A 51 12.51 12.13 4.44
C LEU A 51 11.51 12.94 5.28
N GLY A 52 10.55 12.26 5.92
CA GLY A 52 9.44 12.94 6.57
C GLY A 52 8.18 13.06 5.73
N PHE A 53 8.29 13.07 4.40
CA PHE A 53 7.16 13.36 3.51
C PHE A 53 6.24 12.13 3.36
N ASP A 54 5.07 12.22 3.99
CA ASP A 54 4.00 11.19 4.07
C ASP A 54 4.49 9.78 4.51
N ASP A 55 5.56 9.78 5.32
CA ASP A 55 6.16 8.60 5.93
C ASP A 55 6.08 8.63 7.47
N GLY A 56 6.55 7.59 8.16
CA GLY A 56 6.62 7.54 9.61
C GLY A 56 7.81 8.27 10.26
N THR A 57 8.51 9.17 9.56
CA THR A 57 9.63 9.91 10.19
C THR A 57 9.10 11.00 11.12
N ILE A 58 9.20 10.78 12.43
CA ILE A 58 8.98 11.80 13.47
C ILE A 58 10.28 12.24 14.16
N PHE A 59 11.37 11.52 13.92
CA PHE A 59 12.71 11.78 14.48
C PHE A 59 13.69 12.24 13.37
N PRO A 60 14.58 13.21 13.63
CA PRO A 60 15.57 13.66 12.66
C PRO A 60 16.66 12.60 12.42
N PRO A 61 17.30 12.57 11.23
CA PRO A 61 18.37 11.63 10.91
C PRO A 61 19.50 11.54 11.94
N GLU A 62 19.77 12.64 12.63
CA GLU A 62 20.87 12.80 13.59
C GLU A 62 20.68 12.01 14.89
N GLU A 63 19.47 11.55 15.21
CA GLU A 63 19.21 10.62 16.33
C GLU A 63 19.56 9.16 15.98
N PHE A 64 19.87 8.86 14.71
CA PHE A 64 20.20 7.51 14.23
C PHE A 64 21.71 7.32 13.98
N PRO A 65 22.25 6.09 14.08
CA PRO A 65 23.62 5.80 13.73
C PRO A 65 23.97 6.23 12.28
N PRO A 66 25.15 6.86 12.05
CA PRO A 66 25.56 7.27 10.71
C PRO A 66 25.56 6.10 9.71
N GLY A 67 24.85 6.27 8.59
CA GLY A 67 24.65 5.22 7.58
C GLY A 67 23.36 4.40 7.73
N THR A 68 22.50 4.70 8.70
CA THR A 68 21.16 4.07 8.82
C THR A 68 20.35 4.30 7.53
N PRO A 69 19.75 3.26 6.91
CA PRO A 69 18.97 3.40 5.69
C PRO A 69 17.73 4.28 5.88
N ARG A 70 17.37 5.09 4.87
CA ARG A 70 16.18 5.96 4.90
C ARG A 70 14.91 5.20 5.26
N ALA A 71 14.70 4.02 4.70
CA ALA A 71 13.53 3.18 5.00
C ALA A 71 13.44 2.81 6.49
N THR A 72 14.56 2.59 7.18
CA THR A 72 14.61 2.32 8.62
C THR A 72 14.26 3.55 9.46
N ILE A 73 14.59 4.75 8.97
CA ILE A 73 14.22 6.03 9.61
C ILE A 73 12.73 6.33 9.38
N SER A 74 12.26 6.19 8.14
CA SER A 74 10.84 6.33 7.76
C SER A 74 9.92 5.32 8.46
N ALA A 75 10.41 4.13 8.81
CA ALA A 75 9.65 3.12 9.56
C ALA A 75 9.66 3.34 11.08
N ALA A 76 10.43 4.30 11.62
CA ALA A 76 10.67 4.40 13.06
C ALA A 76 9.40 4.63 13.91
N ALA A 77 8.41 5.39 13.41
CA ALA A 77 7.12 5.53 14.09
C ALA A 77 6.18 4.31 13.94
N ALA A 78 6.38 3.46 12.94
CA ALA A 78 5.64 2.20 12.78
C ALA A 78 6.22 1.07 13.64
N ASP A 79 7.54 1.11 13.89
CA ASP A 79 8.28 0.22 14.81
C ASP A 79 8.12 0.61 16.29
N ARG A 80 7.67 1.84 16.57
CA ARG A 80 7.33 2.35 17.90
C ARG A 80 6.21 1.49 18.53
N ALA A 81 6.13 1.48 19.86
CA ALA A 81 4.95 0.94 20.52
C ALA A 81 3.70 1.74 20.10
N PRO A 82 2.57 1.09 19.77
CA PRO A 82 1.34 1.79 19.42
C PRO A 82 0.92 2.78 20.51
N LEU A 83 0.62 4.04 20.13
CA LEU A 83 0.03 4.99 21.06
C LEU A 83 -1.36 4.54 21.52
N ARG A 84 -1.66 4.71 22.82
CA ARG A 84 -2.87 4.21 23.49
C ARG A 84 -3.42 5.21 24.50
N GLY A 85 -4.72 5.07 24.81
CA GLY A 85 -5.41 5.92 25.76
C GLY A 85 -5.65 7.33 25.21
N THR A 86 -5.51 8.32 26.07
CA THR A 86 -5.71 9.73 25.71
C THR A 86 -4.47 10.29 25.01
N ILE A 87 -4.53 10.45 23.69
CA ILE A 87 -3.47 11.11 22.90
C ILE A 87 -3.81 12.60 22.81
N ARG A 88 -2.84 13.45 23.12
CA ARG A 88 -2.90 14.90 23.03
C ARG A 88 -2.36 15.37 21.68
N VAL A 89 -3.12 16.24 21.02
CA VAL A 89 -2.85 16.81 19.70
C VAL A 89 -2.87 18.34 19.79
N VAL A 90 -1.87 19.03 19.25
CA VAL A 90 -1.81 20.50 19.24
C VAL A 90 -2.13 21.03 17.84
N VAL A 91 -3.17 21.85 17.73
CA VAL A 91 -3.66 22.40 16.46
C VAL A 91 -3.38 23.89 16.41
N VAL A 92 -2.44 24.29 15.55
CA VAL A 92 -2.10 25.70 15.31
C VAL A 92 -2.73 26.16 14.01
N LEU A 93 -3.67 27.11 14.14
CA LEU A 93 -4.30 27.79 13.01
C LEU A 93 -3.35 28.88 12.48
N VAL A 94 -3.19 28.98 11.17
CA VAL A 94 -2.35 30.01 10.53
C VAL A 94 -3.05 30.72 9.38
N ASP A 95 -2.85 32.03 9.26
CA ASP A 95 -3.40 32.83 8.18
C ASP A 95 -2.37 33.78 7.56
N PHE A 96 -2.72 34.37 6.42
CA PHE A 96 -1.78 35.07 5.55
C PHE A 96 -2.27 36.48 5.19
N SER A 97 -1.37 37.33 4.69
CA SER A 97 -1.70 38.73 4.34
C SER A 97 -2.56 38.87 3.08
N ASP A 98 -2.43 37.93 2.15
CA ASP A 98 -3.28 37.69 0.99
C ASP A 98 -4.50 36.82 1.31
N LYS A 99 -4.39 35.93 2.30
CA LYS A 99 -5.44 34.96 2.66
C LYS A 99 -5.72 34.88 4.17
N PRO A 100 -6.65 35.72 4.68
CA PRO A 100 -7.15 35.58 6.05
C PRO A 100 -7.98 34.31 6.25
N MET A 101 -7.96 33.76 7.47
CA MET A 101 -8.77 32.59 7.83
C MET A 101 -10.26 32.96 7.98
N THR A 102 -11.14 32.05 7.58
CA THR A 102 -12.60 32.23 7.63
C THR A 102 -13.30 31.34 8.66
N ARG A 103 -12.71 30.19 8.98
CA ARG A 103 -13.16 29.28 10.03
C ARG A 103 -12.74 29.77 11.41
N THR A 104 -13.51 29.38 12.44
CA THR A 104 -13.19 29.72 13.83
C THR A 104 -12.47 28.58 14.54
N ALA A 105 -11.67 28.86 15.57
CA ALA A 105 -11.06 27.82 16.40
C ALA A 105 -12.11 26.87 17.01
N ALA A 106 -13.28 27.40 17.39
CA ALA A 106 -14.43 26.63 17.86
C ALA A 106 -15.12 25.79 16.77
N ASP A 107 -14.73 25.88 15.50
CA ASP A 107 -15.17 24.95 14.45
C ASP A 107 -14.17 23.83 14.21
N LEU A 108 -12.87 24.15 14.25
CA LEU A 108 -11.80 23.15 14.12
C LEU A 108 -11.74 22.26 15.38
N ASP A 109 -11.98 22.82 16.56
CA ASP A 109 -12.19 22.06 17.81
C ASP A 109 -13.33 21.03 17.66
N LYS A 110 -14.45 21.40 17.01
CA LYS A 110 -15.55 20.46 16.73
C LYS A 110 -15.13 19.38 15.75
N LEU A 111 -14.44 19.75 14.67
CA LEU A 111 -13.95 18.80 13.66
C LEU A 111 -12.99 17.78 14.28
N PHE A 112 -12.09 18.20 15.17
CA PHE A 112 -11.09 17.32 15.77
C PHE A 112 -11.58 16.57 17.02
N PHE A 113 -12.13 17.26 18.02
CA PHE A 113 -12.19 16.77 19.41
C PHE A 113 -13.60 16.59 19.99
N SER A 114 -14.65 17.03 19.31
CA SER A 114 -16.03 16.89 19.81
C SER A 114 -16.54 15.45 19.83
N VAL A 115 -17.68 15.22 20.47
CA VAL A 115 -18.42 13.95 20.44
C VAL A 115 -19.90 14.26 20.22
N GLY A 116 -20.52 13.64 19.21
CA GLY A 116 -21.94 13.79 18.88
C GLY A 116 -22.36 15.17 18.35
N ALA A 117 -21.40 16.04 17.99
CA ALA A 117 -21.67 17.41 17.53
C ALA A 117 -21.56 17.59 16.00
N MET A 118 -20.89 16.67 15.31
CA MET A 118 -20.68 16.67 13.85
C MET A 118 -21.61 15.63 13.19
N PRO A 119 -22.20 15.89 12.00
CA PRO A 119 -23.18 14.98 11.37
C PRO A 119 -22.65 13.57 11.06
N HIS A 120 -21.35 13.45 10.86
CA HIS A 120 -20.63 12.19 10.58
C HIS A 120 -19.49 11.96 11.59
N GLY A 121 -19.64 12.51 12.80
CA GLY A 121 -18.65 12.48 13.88
C GLY A 121 -17.42 13.38 13.65
N SER A 122 -16.59 13.49 14.68
CA SER A 122 -15.28 14.16 14.65
C SER A 122 -14.13 13.20 14.35
N VAL A 123 -12.93 13.73 14.11
CA VAL A 123 -11.68 12.93 13.97
C VAL A 123 -11.44 12.05 15.21
N ARG A 124 -11.75 12.56 16.40
CA ARG A 124 -11.76 11.78 17.65
C ARG A 124 -12.77 10.64 17.61
N GLU A 125 -13.99 10.85 17.12
CA GLU A 125 -15.00 9.79 17.02
C GLU A 125 -14.61 8.71 16.01
N TYR A 126 -14.01 9.10 14.88
CA TYR A 126 -13.38 8.17 13.94
C TYR A 126 -12.31 7.30 14.61
N TYR A 127 -11.33 7.92 15.30
CA TYR A 127 -10.29 7.14 15.97
C TYR A 127 -10.83 6.28 17.10
N ARG A 128 -11.87 6.70 17.83
CA ARG A 128 -12.54 5.83 18.81
C ARG A 128 -13.24 4.64 18.17
N GLU A 129 -13.86 4.77 16.99
CA GLU A 129 -14.47 3.63 16.29
C GLU A 129 -13.39 2.69 15.70
N VAL A 130 -12.45 3.20 14.89
CA VAL A 130 -11.50 2.33 14.17
C VAL A 130 -10.51 1.60 15.08
N THR A 131 -10.29 2.12 16.29
CA THR A 131 -9.42 1.54 17.33
C THR A 131 -10.17 0.87 18.48
N ASN A 132 -11.50 0.80 18.47
CA ASN A 132 -12.32 0.29 19.59
C ASN A 132 -12.05 0.99 20.93
N GLY A 133 -11.88 2.31 20.91
CA GLY A 133 -11.57 3.12 22.09
C GLY A 133 -10.17 2.88 22.69
N LEU A 134 -9.29 2.15 22.00
CA LEU A 134 -7.87 2.06 22.38
C LEU A 134 -7.14 3.40 22.22
N VAL A 135 -7.67 4.31 21.39
CA VAL A 135 -7.26 5.70 21.23
C VAL A 135 -8.44 6.63 21.47
N ASP A 136 -8.21 7.70 22.25
CA ASP A 136 -9.12 8.83 22.44
C ASP A 136 -8.35 10.14 22.21
N LEU A 137 -8.59 10.81 21.08
CA LEU A 137 -7.90 12.06 20.75
C LEU A 137 -8.49 13.23 21.54
N VAL A 138 -7.62 13.99 22.20
CA VAL A 138 -7.94 15.29 22.80
C VAL A 138 -6.90 16.31 22.38
N GLY A 139 -7.17 17.59 22.57
CA GLY A 139 -6.22 18.61 22.17
C GLY A 139 -6.71 20.02 22.38
N GLU A 140 -5.94 20.96 21.85
CA GLU A 140 -6.20 22.39 21.95
C GLU A 140 -5.99 23.06 20.58
N VAL A 141 -6.73 24.15 20.33
CA VAL A 141 -6.74 24.87 19.04
C VAL A 141 -6.36 26.33 19.27
N HIS A 142 -5.21 26.72 18.73
CA HIS A 142 -4.59 28.03 18.97
C HIS A 142 -4.51 28.86 17.69
N GLY A 143 -4.51 30.20 17.81
CA GLY A 143 -4.47 31.13 16.67
C GLY A 143 -5.86 31.62 16.20
N PRO A 144 -6.00 32.08 14.95
CA PRO A 144 -5.00 32.08 13.89
C PRO A 144 -3.80 33.00 14.15
N TYR A 145 -2.61 32.50 13.86
CA TYR A 145 -1.36 33.27 13.83
C TYR A 145 -1.08 33.76 12.41
N ARG A 146 -0.73 35.04 12.25
CA ARG A 146 -0.36 35.61 10.95
C ARG A 146 1.05 35.17 10.56
N MET A 147 1.17 34.42 9.48
CA MET A 147 2.46 34.06 8.89
C MET A 147 3.17 35.28 8.29
N PRO A 148 4.52 35.28 8.26
CA PRO A 148 5.30 36.41 7.72
C PRO A 148 5.16 36.59 6.21
N GLU A 149 5.02 35.49 5.46
CA GLU A 149 4.89 35.46 4.00
C GLU A 149 3.44 35.17 3.56
N THR A 150 3.15 35.33 2.27
CA THR A 150 1.81 35.07 1.67
C THR A 150 1.51 33.59 1.48
N MET A 151 0.23 33.22 1.37
CA MET A 151 -0.18 31.87 0.99
C MET A 151 0.40 31.49 -0.39
N ASP A 152 0.36 32.42 -1.34
CA ASP A 152 1.00 32.28 -2.66
C ASP A 152 2.53 32.03 -2.56
N TRP A 153 3.22 32.60 -1.56
CA TRP A 153 4.65 32.38 -1.35
C TRP A 153 4.93 30.97 -0.82
N TYR A 154 4.13 30.50 0.15
CA TYR A 154 4.28 29.14 0.70
C TYR A 154 3.85 28.07 -0.30
N ALA A 155 2.77 28.29 -1.05
CA ALA A 155 2.35 27.42 -2.14
C ALA A 155 3.32 27.46 -3.34
N ALA A 156 4.03 28.57 -3.52
CA ALA A 156 5.17 28.74 -4.43
C ALA A 156 4.92 28.45 -5.92
N GLY A 157 3.66 28.37 -6.35
CA GLY A 157 3.29 27.86 -7.67
C GLY A 157 3.58 26.36 -7.86
N ASN A 158 3.74 25.61 -6.77
CA ASN A 158 4.13 24.20 -6.77
C ASN A 158 3.44 23.36 -5.66
N PHE A 159 2.24 23.81 -5.27
CA PHE A 159 1.39 23.26 -4.21
C PHE A 159 2.01 23.29 -2.79
N GLY A 160 3.08 24.05 -2.63
CA GLY A 160 3.92 24.16 -1.44
C GLY A 160 4.84 22.98 -1.19
N ILE A 161 4.60 21.86 -1.88
CA ILE A 161 5.31 20.57 -1.80
C ILE A 161 6.44 20.41 -2.83
N GLY A 162 6.73 21.45 -3.64
CA GLY A 162 7.83 21.42 -4.61
C GLY A 162 7.51 20.79 -5.97
N ARG A 163 6.23 20.65 -6.34
CA ARG A 163 5.75 19.88 -7.51
C ARG A 163 5.11 20.74 -8.61
N PRO A 164 5.38 20.51 -9.90
CA PRO A 164 6.31 19.52 -10.45
C PRO A 164 7.79 19.92 -10.28
N SER A 165 8.08 21.17 -9.88
CA SER A 165 9.43 21.59 -9.48
C SER A 165 9.40 22.83 -8.57
N GLY A 166 10.55 23.20 -8.00
CA GLY A 166 10.74 24.43 -7.23
C GLY A 166 11.04 24.18 -5.74
N PRO A 167 10.96 25.24 -4.91
CA PRO A 167 11.26 25.13 -3.48
C PRO A 167 10.13 24.41 -2.73
N PHE A 168 10.49 23.54 -1.79
CA PHE A 168 9.55 22.95 -0.82
C PHE A 168 9.40 23.94 0.34
N ARG A 169 8.24 24.58 0.49
CA ARG A 169 8.07 25.75 1.39
C ARG A 169 7.05 25.55 2.50
N SER A 170 6.17 24.55 2.41
CA SER A 170 5.29 24.19 3.53
C SER A 170 6.04 23.87 4.85
N PRO A 171 7.28 23.32 4.85
CA PRO A 171 8.07 23.20 6.08
C PRO A 171 8.46 24.55 6.72
N GLU A 172 8.70 25.59 5.92
CA GLU A 172 8.96 26.95 6.45
C GLU A 172 7.67 27.58 7.00
N MET A 173 6.50 27.23 6.47
CA MET A 173 5.21 27.59 7.04
C MET A 173 5.01 26.92 8.40
N ALA A 174 5.22 25.61 8.49
CA ALA A 174 5.06 24.86 9.73
C ALA A 174 6.07 25.30 10.81
N LYS A 175 7.29 25.66 10.40
CA LYS A 175 8.28 26.29 11.27
C LYS A 175 7.79 27.66 11.77
N SER A 176 7.32 28.52 10.87
CA SER A 176 6.74 29.83 11.24
C SER A 176 5.51 29.69 12.15
N ALA A 177 4.76 28.59 12.03
CA ALA A 177 3.62 28.26 12.87
C ALA A 177 4.02 27.90 14.31
N VAL A 178 5.03 27.04 14.50
CA VAL A 178 5.53 26.73 15.86
C VAL A 178 6.24 27.94 16.48
N GLU A 179 7.10 28.65 15.73
CA GLU A 179 7.77 29.88 16.19
C GLU A 179 6.79 30.99 16.62
N ALA A 180 5.58 31.03 16.06
CA ALA A 180 4.51 31.96 16.44
C ALA A 180 3.66 31.49 17.63
N ALA A 181 3.50 30.17 17.82
CA ALA A 181 2.68 29.59 18.87
C ALA A 181 3.43 29.42 20.21
N ASP A 182 4.68 28.98 20.15
CA ASP A 182 5.61 28.69 21.26
C ASP A 182 5.64 29.76 22.37
N PRO A 183 5.59 31.09 22.11
CA PRO A 183 5.47 32.10 23.17
C PRO A 183 4.15 32.11 23.96
N SER A 184 3.20 31.23 23.65
CA SER A 184 1.81 31.24 24.14
C SER A 184 1.17 29.87 24.33
N VAL A 185 1.85 28.78 23.98
CA VAL A 185 1.36 27.40 24.00
C VAL A 185 2.41 26.53 24.68
N ASP A 186 2.04 25.84 25.76
CA ASP A 186 2.91 24.85 26.42
C ASP A 186 2.96 23.59 25.56
N PHE A 187 4.10 23.29 24.94
CA PHE A 187 4.24 22.11 24.07
C PHE A 187 4.56 20.81 24.83
N ALA A 188 4.94 20.87 26.10
CA ALA A 188 5.34 19.68 26.86
C ALA A 188 4.25 18.59 27.00
N PRO A 189 2.94 18.91 27.12
CA PRO A 189 1.88 17.91 27.20
C PRO A 189 1.66 17.07 25.92
N PHE A 190 2.30 17.40 24.78
CA PHE A 190 2.04 16.77 23.49
C PHE A 190 3.10 15.72 23.08
N ASP A 191 4.06 15.44 23.97
CA ASP A 191 4.89 14.22 23.98
C ASP A 191 4.14 13.14 24.79
N ASN A 192 3.52 12.18 24.11
CA ASN A 192 2.56 11.25 24.74
C ASN A 192 3.19 9.94 25.24
N ASP A 193 4.41 9.59 24.81
CA ASP A 193 5.16 8.42 25.34
C ASP A 193 6.45 8.80 26.08
N GLY A 194 6.81 10.09 26.13
CA GLY A 194 7.99 10.59 26.84
C GLY A 194 9.29 10.43 26.05
N ASN A 195 9.22 10.37 24.71
CA ASN A 195 10.40 10.22 23.85
C ASN A 195 11.17 11.54 23.65
N GLY A 196 10.61 12.67 24.09
CA GLY A 196 11.17 14.01 23.95
C GLY A 196 10.68 14.78 22.73
N TYR A 197 9.76 14.23 21.92
CA TYR A 197 9.17 14.89 20.75
C TYR A 197 7.64 15.02 20.87
N VAL A 198 7.12 16.13 20.37
CA VAL A 198 5.69 16.37 20.16
C VAL A 198 5.17 15.46 19.05
N ASP A 199 4.19 14.62 19.37
CA ASP A 199 3.69 13.58 18.45
C ASP A 199 2.82 14.11 17.33
N ALA A 200 1.95 15.08 17.63
CA ALA A 200 0.92 15.55 16.71
C ALA A 200 0.83 17.07 16.72
N PHE A 201 1.78 17.70 16.03
CA PHE A 201 1.72 19.10 15.64
C PHE A 201 0.97 19.25 14.31
N ILE A 202 -0.24 19.81 14.38
CA ILE A 202 -1.11 20.08 13.25
C ILE A 202 -1.06 21.57 12.89
N VAL A 203 -0.81 21.87 11.62
CA VAL A 203 -0.91 23.23 11.06
C VAL A 203 -2.16 23.31 10.19
N VAL A 204 -3.16 24.09 10.60
CA VAL A 204 -4.35 24.35 9.77
C VAL A 204 -4.15 25.70 9.08
N HIS A 205 -3.95 25.68 7.76
CA HIS A 205 -3.76 26.91 6.99
C HIS A 205 -5.07 27.50 6.49
N ALA A 206 -5.14 28.84 6.45
CA ALA A 206 -6.21 29.54 5.77
C ALA A 206 -6.24 29.21 4.27
N GLY A 207 -7.42 29.27 3.68
CA GLY A 207 -7.65 29.04 2.27
C GLY A 207 -7.77 27.57 1.84
N PRO A 208 -8.27 27.37 0.61
CA PRO A 208 -8.72 26.07 0.10
C PRO A 208 -7.58 25.10 -0.19
N ALA A 209 -7.86 23.81 0.02
CA ALA A 209 -6.95 22.70 -0.23
C ALA A 209 -6.62 22.48 -1.72
N ALA A 210 -5.36 22.16 -2.04
CA ALA A 210 -4.99 21.76 -3.41
C ALA A 210 -5.49 20.37 -3.79
N ASP A 211 -5.57 19.43 -2.85
CA ASP A 211 -6.10 18.06 -3.02
C ASP A 211 -7.56 18.01 -3.52
N LYS A 212 -8.29 19.13 -3.47
CA LYS A 212 -9.61 19.32 -4.07
C LYS A 212 -9.59 20.17 -5.34
N THR A 213 -8.74 21.20 -5.39
CA THR A 213 -8.82 22.21 -6.46
C THR A 213 -7.93 21.89 -7.66
N GLY A 214 -6.76 21.29 -7.44
CA GLY A 214 -5.71 21.10 -8.44
C GLY A 214 -4.93 22.39 -8.78
N LYS A 215 -4.97 23.42 -7.91
CA LYS A 215 -4.36 24.74 -8.21
C LYS A 215 -2.96 24.92 -7.60
N PRO A 216 -1.92 25.26 -8.38
CA PRO A 216 -0.52 25.31 -7.92
C PRO A 216 -0.21 26.36 -6.85
N PHE A 217 -1.07 27.36 -6.70
CA PHE A 217 -0.98 28.39 -5.65
C PHE A 217 -1.83 28.10 -4.41
N HIS A 218 -2.45 26.92 -4.32
CA HIS A 218 -3.05 26.40 -3.10
C HIS A 218 -2.08 25.41 -2.46
N ILE A 219 -2.09 25.24 -1.14
CA ILE A 219 -1.26 24.24 -0.45
C ILE A 219 -1.96 22.88 -0.52
N TRP A 220 -1.23 21.80 -0.82
CA TRP A 220 -1.74 20.42 -0.75
C TRP A 220 -1.62 19.90 0.68
N SER A 221 -2.62 19.16 1.17
CA SER A 221 -2.59 18.55 2.51
C SER A 221 -1.54 17.44 2.58
N HIS A 222 -0.62 17.47 3.54
CA HIS A 222 0.48 16.48 3.64
C HIS A 222 1.18 16.48 5.01
N LYS A 223 1.86 15.37 5.29
CA LYS A 223 2.68 15.18 6.47
C LYS A 223 4.14 15.36 6.09
N SER A 224 4.92 16.06 6.91
CA SER A 224 6.35 16.27 6.65
C SER A 224 7.14 16.48 7.95
N THR A 225 8.36 16.99 7.81
CA THR A 225 9.22 17.40 8.92
C THR A 225 9.68 18.84 8.74
N LEU A 226 9.89 19.55 9.85
CA LEU A 226 10.43 20.91 9.86
C LEU A 226 11.84 20.97 9.21
N PRO A 227 12.28 22.14 8.70
CA PRO A 227 13.62 22.34 8.14
C PRO A 227 14.77 22.04 9.14
N GLY A 228 14.45 22.05 10.43
CA GLY A 228 15.28 21.62 11.54
C GLY A 228 14.40 21.46 12.80
N VAL A 229 14.92 20.80 13.83
CA VAL A 229 14.18 20.57 15.08
C VAL A 229 13.95 21.89 15.83
N HIS A 230 12.70 22.20 16.16
CA HIS A 230 12.35 23.29 17.09
C HIS A 230 12.42 22.76 18.53
N GLN A 231 12.94 23.56 19.47
CA GLN A 231 13.07 23.18 20.89
C GLN A 231 12.11 24.04 21.70
N THR A 232 11.20 23.42 22.46
CA THR A 232 10.11 24.12 23.18
C THR A 232 9.70 23.34 24.44
N ASP A 233 9.54 24.04 25.56
CA ASP A 233 9.11 23.51 26.88
C ASP A 233 9.80 22.22 27.41
N GLY A 234 11.01 21.92 26.92
CA GLY A 234 11.75 20.70 27.26
C GLY A 234 11.49 19.50 26.34
N THR A 235 10.64 19.68 25.33
CA THR A 235 10.38 18.76 24.22
C THR A 235 10.90 19.35 22.89
N LYS A 236 10.64 18.63 21.80
CA LYS A 236 11.07 18.95 20.44
C LYS A 236 9.90 18.87 19.47
N VAL A 237 9.78 19.81 18.54
CA VAL A 237 8.89 19.65 17.36
C VAL A 237 9.75 19.33 16.14
N TYR A 238 9.39 18.29 15.40
CA TYR A 238 10.06 17.94 14.14
C TYR A 238 9.09 17.40 13.10
N GLY A 239 8.31 16.36 13.42
CA GLY A 239 7.17 15.96 12.59
C GLY A 239 6.06 17.02 12.61
N TYR A 240 5.39 17.23 11.47
CA TYR A 240 4.17 18.04 11.38
C TYR A 240 3.24 17.47 10.30
N LEU A 241 1.94 17.77 10.39
CA LEU A 241 1.03 17.66 9.24
C LEU A 241 0.38 19.02 8.95
N THR A 242 0.08 19.29 7.69
CA THR A 242 -0.60 20.52 7.28
C THR A 242 -1.86 20.23 6.48
N ILE A 243 -2.95 20.92 6.82
CA ILE A 243 -4.25 20.79 6.17
C ILE A 243 -4.91 22.17 5.98
N SER A 244 -5.85 22.24 5.04
CA SER A 244 -6.69 23.42 4.79
C SER A 244 -7.74 23.65 5.88
N GLU A 245 -8.15 24.91 6.09
CA GLU A 245 -9.32 25.28 6.91
C GLU A 245 -10.64 24.67 6.39
N ASP A 246 -10.68 24.25 5.12
CA ASP A 246 -11.82 23.56 4.48
C ASP A 246 -11.69 22.01 4.50
N ALA A 247 -10.64 21.46 5.12
CA ALA A 247 -10.40 20.02 5.20
C ALA A 247 -11.58 19.26 5.83
N ARG A 248 -11.82 18.05 5.33
CA ARG A 248 -12.83 17.13 5.85
C ARG A 248 -12.18 16.12 6.80
N ILE A 249 -12.99 15.46 7.62
CA ILE A 249 -12.56 14.44 8.59
C ILE A 249 -11.65 13.37 7.97
N GLY A 250 -11.93 12.90 6.75
CA GLY A 250 -11.12 11.88 6.08
C GLY A 250 -9.71 12.31 5.69
N VAL A 251 -9.53 13.57 5.30
CA VAL A 251 -8.19 14.17 5.07
C VAL A 251 -7.46 14.28 6.41
N CYS A 252 -8.13 14.78 7.45
CA CYS A 252 -7.54 14.93 8.78
C CYS A 252 -7.13 13.57 9.40
N ALA A 253 -7.90 12.52 9.16
CA ALA A 253 -7.62 11.17 9.63
C ALA A 253 -6.48 10.49 8.85
N HIS A 254 -6.42 10.65 7.52
CA HIS A 254 -5.32 10.13 6.70
C HIS A 254 -3.97 10.68 7.17
N GLU A 255 -3.91 12.00 7.35
CA GLU A 255 -2.74 12.73 7.82
C GLU A 255 -2.27 12.32 9.22
N LEU A 256 -3.21 12.13 10.15
CA LEU A 256 -2.90 11.56 11.48
C LEU A 256 -2.49 10.08 11.41
N GLY A 257 -2.90 9.35 10.36
CA GLY A 257 -2.41 8.01 10.05
C GLY A 257 -0.90 7.96 9.83
N HIS A 258 -0.35 8.91 9.07
CA HIS A 258 1.10 9.06 8.91
C HIS A 258 1.75 9.54 10.21
N LEU A 259 1.22 10.63 10.81
CA LEU A 259 1.92 11.35 11.88
C LEU A 259 1.94 10.61 13.23
N LEU A 260 0.79 10.08 13.69
CA LEU A 260 0.70 9.36 14.99
C LEU A 260 1.05 7.87 14.88
N PHE A 261 0.78 7.24 13.73
CA PHE A 261 0.76 5.78 13.61
C PHE A 261 1.74 5.23 12.56
N GLY A 262 2.55 6.11 11.95
CA GLY A 262 3.62 5.73 11.02
C GLY A 262 3.12 4.99 9.78
N PHE A 263 1.85 5.09 9.42
CA PHE A 263 1.33 4.40 8.25
C PHE A 263 1.93 4.99 6.96
N PRO A 264 2.34 4.16 5.99
CA PRO A 264 2.68 4.63 4.65
C PRO A 264 1.40 4.90 3.83
N ASP A 265 1.56 5.63 2.73
CA ASP A 265 0.59 5.58 1.63
C ASP A 265 0.40 4.14 1.14
N LEU A 266 -0.86 3.76 0.91
CA LEU A 266 -1.24 2.48 0.31
C LEU A 266 -2.01 2.63 -1.01
N TYR A 267 -2.29 3.86 -1.45
CA TYR A 267 -2.48 4.17 -2.88
C TYR A 267 -1.11 4.21 -3.58
N ASP A 268 -1.10 4.16 -4.90
CA ASP A 268 0.13 4.25 -5.69
C ASP A 268 0.51 5.70 -6.01
N ALA A 269 1.81 5.95 -6.08
CA ALA A 269 2.44 7.25 -6.01
C ALA A 269 2.88 7.80 -7.37
N ASP A 270 2.42 7.29 -8.50
CA ASP A 270 2.60 7.97 -9.80
C ASP A 270 1.35 7.88 -10.69
N ASP A 271 0.20 7.60 -10.08
CA ASP A 271 -1.08 7.31 -10.73
C ASP A 271 -0.97 6.15 -11.76
N SER A 272 -0.04 5.18 -11.61
CA SER A 272 -0.05 3.96 -12.44
C SER A 272 -1.17 2.99 -12.04
N SER A 273 -1.52 2.96 -10.74
CA SER A 273 -2.59 2.16 -10.15
C SER A 273 -3.34 2.93 -9.04
N GLU A 274 -4.34 2.31 -8.40
CA GLU A 274 -5.03 2.89 -7.21
C GLU A 274 -4.60 2.24 -5.89
N GLY A 275 -3.61 1.33 -5.92
CA GLY A 275 -3.15 0.56 -4.76
C GLY A 275 -4.30 -0.17 -4.05
N VAL A 276 -4.58 0.16 -2.79
CA VAL A 276 -5.72 -0.41 -2.03
C VAL A 276 -7.07 0.27 -2.27
N GLY A 277 -7.12 1.34 -3.08
CA GLY A 277 -8.36 2.05 -3.43
C GLY A 277 -9.17 2.52 -2.21
N SER A 278 -10.49 2.41 -2.28
CA SER A 278 -11.43 2.83 -1.21
C SER A 278 -11.38 1.94 0.05
N TRP A 279 -10.71 0.79 -0.01
CA TRP A 279 -10.73 -0.24 1.04
C TRP A 279 -9.85 0.08 2.25
N CYS A 280 -9.09 1.18 2.24
CA CYS A 280 -8.30 1.65 3.37
C CYS A 280 -8.31 3.17 3.46
N LEU A 281 -8.31 3.71 4.68
CA LEU A 281 -8.01 5.13 4.97
C LEU A 281 -6.76 5.62 4.23
N MET A 282 -5.68 4.82 4.21
CA MET A 282 -4.39 5.15 3.60
C MET A 282 -4.37 4.94 2.07
N GLY A 283 -5.51 4.56 1.48
CA GLY A 283 -5.75 4.64 0.04
C GLY A 283 -6.67 5.81 -0.29
N ALA A 284 -7.55 5.62 -1.27
CA ALA A 284 -8.64 6.55 -1.56
C ALA A 284 -9.79 6.52 -0.53
N GLY A 285 -9.75 5.63 0.46
CA GLY A 285 -10.78 5.53 1.52
C GLY A 285 -10.90 6.77 2.40
N SER A 286 -9.88 7.64 2.42
CA SER A 286 -9.93 9.01 2.96
C SER A 286 -11.03 9.88 2.32
N TRP A 287 -11.49 9.57 1.11
CA TRP A 287 -12.60 10.25 0.42
C TRP A 287 -13.96 9.54 0.54
N GLY A 288 -14.06 8.55 1.43
CA GLY A 288 -15.35 7.92 1.76
C GLY A 288 -16.42 8.95 2.12
N GLY A 289 -17.62 8.82 1.55
CA GLY A 289 -18.70 9.81 1.71
C GLY A 289 -18.36 11.21 1.20
N GLY A 290 -17.45 11.34 0.22
CA GLY A 290 -16.92 12.63 -0.25
C GLY A 290 -15.88 13.25 0.71
N GLY A 291 -15.32 12.44 1.61
CA GLY A 291 -14.39 12.83 2.67
C GLY A 291 -15.02 13.04 4.05
N ASP A 292 -16.35 12.96 4.15
CA ASP A 292 -17.10 13.10 5.41
C ASP A 292 -17.31 11.77 6.17
N ILE A 293 -17.15 10.63 5.49
CA ILE A 293 -17.31 9.27 6.06
C ILE A 293 -16.12 8.40 5.60
N PRO A 294 -14.88 8.70 6.02
CA PRO A 294 -13.69 7.94 5.63
C PRO A 294 -13.79 6.48 6.07
N THR A 295 -13.31 5.56 5.23
CA THR A 295 -13.41 4.12 5.52
C THR A 295 -12.40 3.70 6.59
N HIS A 296 -12.60 2.53 7.20
CA HIS A 296 -11.63 2.00 8.18
C HIS A 296 -10.27 1.69 7.51
N PRO A 297 -9.14 1.80 8.25
CA PRO A 297 -7.85 1.29 7.78
C PRO A 297 -7.91 -0.22 7.57
N SER A 298 -7.07 -0.75 6.69
CA SER A 298 -7.04 -2.18 6.34
C SER A 298 -6.65 -3.09 7.51
N ALA A 299 -6.91 -4.38 7.35
CA ALA A 299 -6.39 -5.44 8.22
C ALA A 299 -4.91 -5.25 8.60
N TRP A 300 -4.05 -4.88 7.65
CA TRP A 300 -2.62 -4.65 7.90
C TRP A 300 -2.38 -3.46 8.84
N CYS A 301 -2.99 -2.30 8.55
CA CYS A 301 -2.90 -1.11 9.42
C CYS A 301 -3.40 -1.42 10.85
N LYS A 302 -4.55 -2.10 10.97
CA LYS A 302 -5.15 -2.47 12.26
C LYS A 302 -4.31 -3.49 13.03
N VAL A 303 -3.69 -4.46 12.36
CA VAL A 303 -2.78 -5.43 13.01
C VAL A 303 -1.49 -4.75 13.43
N ASN A 304 -0.88 -3.93 12.58
CA ASN A 304 0.40 -3.28 12.89
C ASN A 304 0.31 -2.36 14.13
N GLN A 305 -0.79 -1.61 14.28
CA GLN A 305 -1.04 -0.80 15.47
C GLN A 305 -1.68 -1.58 16.64
N GLY A 306 -1.88 -2.90 16.50
CA GLY A 306 -2.49 -3.77 17.50
C GLY A 306 -3.93 -3.39 17.86
N TRP A 307 -4.65 -2.71 16.96
CA TRP A 307 -6.08 -2.38 17.06
C TRP A 307 -6.99 -3.57 16.72
N ALA A 308 -6.44 -4.56 16.01
CA ALA A 308 -7.01 -5.88 15.84
C ALA A 308 -5.98 -6.96 16.25
N THR A 309 -6.45 -8.03 16.87
CA THR A 309 -5.66 -9.20 17.24
C THR A 309 -5.53 -10.14 16.04
N THR A 310 -4.33 -10.63 15.76
CA THR A 310 -4.08 -11.60 14.71
C THR A 310 -4.37 -13.02 15.17
N LYS A 311 -5.40 -13.66 14.61
CA LYS A 311 -5.62 -15.10 14.75
C LYS A 311 -4.82 -15.87 13.70
N VAL A 312 -3.68 -16.45 14.08
CA VAL A 312 -2.89 -17.31 13.17
C VAL A 312 -3.63 -18.64 12.94
N VAL A 313 -3.94 -18.97 11.68
CA VAL A 313 -4.56 -20.25 11.33
C VAL A 313 -3.47 -21.30 11.12
N THR A 314 -3.34 -22.23 12.06
CA THR A 314 -2.33 -23.32 12.02
C THR A 314 -2.89 -24.64 11.48
N THR A 315 -4.20 -24.84 11.52
CA THR A 315 -4.90 -26.08 11.16
C THR A 315 -6.01 -25.81 10.15
N SER A 316 -6.10 -26.64 9.11
CA SER A 316 -7.15 -26.58 8.09
C SER A 316 -8.51 -26.99 8.67
N GLY A 317 -9.57 -26.20 8.44
CA GLY A 317 -10.87 -26.39 9.08
C GLY A 317 -11.96 -25.44 8.59
N SER A 318 -13.05 -25.32 9.35
CA SER A 318 -14.05 -24.26 9.13
C SER A 318 -13.76 -23.09 10.07
N GLU A 319 -13.73 -21.88 9.52
CA GLU A 319 -13.44 -20.64 10.21
C GLU A 319 -14.62 -19.67 10.15
N SER A 320 -14.69 -18.79 11.15
CA SER A 320 -15.73 -17.77 11.31
C SER A 320 -15.11 -16.37 11.36
N PHE A 321 -15.69 -15.45 10.61
CA PHE A 321 -15.22 -14.08 10.43
C PHE A 321 -16.36 -13.12 10.82
N PRO A 322 -16.52 -12.77 12.10
CA PRO A 322 -17.40 -11.68 12.51
C PRO A 322 -16.80 -10.35 12.07
N ASP A 323 -17.65 -9.37 11.73
CA ASP A 323 -17.23 -8.03 11.29
C ASP A 323 -16.08 -7.51 12.18
N VAL A 324 -14.96 -7.13 11.56
CA VAL A 324 -13.70 -6.72 12.22
C VAL A 324 -13.91 -5.58 13.22
N LYS A 325 -14.94 -4.76 13.03
CA LYS A 325 -15.35 -3.65 13.92
C LYS A 325 -16.05 -4.09 15.20
N SER A 326 -16.37 -5.38 15.31
CA SER A 326 -17.02 -6.01 16.46
C SER A 326 -16.21 -7.18 17.03
N SER A 327 -15.40 -7.85 16.20
CA SER A 327 -14.53 -8.96 16.60
C SER A 327 -13.13 -8.52 16.97
N HIS A 328 -12.67 -7.38 16.43
CA HIS A 328 -11.29 -6.89 16.51
C HIS A 328 -10.27 -8.00 16.21
N THR A 329 -10.64 -8.89 15.28
CA THR A 329 -9.89 -10.10 14.95
C THR A 329 -9.66 -10.17 13.45
N VAL A 330 -8.40 -10.33 13.05
CA VAL A 330 -7.97 -10.57 11.67
C VAL A 330 -7.32 -11.94 11.61
N HIS A 331 -7.70 -12.79 10.66
CA HIS A 331 -7.07 -14.11 10.53
C HIS A 331 -5.84 -14.04 9.64
N ARG A 332 -4.67 -14.53 10.11
CA ARG A 332 -3.45 -14.66 9.31
C ARG A 332 -3.28 -16.07 8.79
N LEU A 333 -3.21 -16.22 7.48
CA LEU A 333 -3.13 -17.50 6.77
C LEU A 333 -1.79 -17.59 6.03
N TRP A 334 -1.01 -18.63 6.37
CA TRP A 334 0.18 -19.04 5.63
C TRP A 334 0.46 -20.53 5.85
N LYS A 335 1.47 -21.09 5.19
CA LYS A 335 1.83 -22.52 5.24
C LYS A 335 1.94 -23.06 6.67
N ASN A 336 0.98 -23.90 7.08
CA ASN A 336 0.84 -24.43 8.44
C ASN A 336 0.83 -23.36 9.57
N GLY A 337 0.43 -22.11 9.25
CA GLY A 337 0.51 -20.98 10.18
C GLY A 337 1.93 -20.41 10.40
N ALA A 338 2.91 -20.74 9.56
CA ALA A 338 4.29 -20.27 9.71
C ALA A 338 4.40 -18.73 9.69
N GLY A 339 5.31 -18.21 10.51
CA GLY A 339 5.76 -16.81 10.43
C GLY A 339 6.58 -16.53 9.17
N GLY A 340 6.75 -15.26 8.83
CA GLY A 340 7.44 -14.79 7.63
C GLY A 340 6.93 -13.43 7.17
N SER A 341 7.67 -12.77 6.29
CA SER A 341 7.30 -11.47 5.69
C SER A 341 6.06 -11.59 4.79
N GLU A 342 5.90 -12.71 4.10
CA GLU A 342 4.81 -12.94 3.16
C GLU A 342 3.69 -13.77 3.81
N TYR A 343 2.44 -13.30 3.68
CA TYR A 343 1.25 -13.94 4.24
C TYR A 343 -0.06 -13.34 3.72
N PHE A 344 -1.19 -14.05 3.94
CA PHE A 344 -2.53 -13.48 3.73
C PHE A 344 -3.16 -13.02 5.04
N LEU A 345 -3.89 -11.89 5.01
CA LEU A 345 -4.78 -11.43 6.07
C LEU A 345 -6.23 -11.45 5.62
N LEU A 346 -7.12 -11.98 6.46
CA LEU A 346 -8.56 -12.07 6.21
C LEU A 346 -9.33 -11.23 7.23
N GLU A 347 -10.21 -10.35 6.74
CA GLU A 347 -11.16 -9.59 7.57
C GLU A 347 -12.55 -9.54 6.92
N ASN A 348 -13.62 -9.66 7.71
CA ASN A 348 -14.97 -9.37 7.27
C ASN A 348 -15.26 -7.89 7.52
N ARG A 349 -15.69 -7.15 6.48
CA ARG A 349 -16.14 -5.76 6.60
C ARG A 349 -17.52 -5.60 5.98
N GLN A 350 -18.38 -4.90 6.72
CA GLN A 350 -19.77 -4.65 6.38
C GLN A 350 -20.00 -3.13 6.29
N ARG A 351 -20.94 -2.69 5.45
CA ARG A 351 -21.21 -1.25 5.22
C ARG A 351 -22.01 -0.61 6.37
N THR A 352 -21.34 -0.42 7.50
CA THR A 352 -21.87 0.11 8.77
C THR A 352 -20.81 1.00 9.46
N GLY A 353 -21.24 1.97 10.27
CA GLY A 353 -20.32 2.94 10.88
C GLY A 353 -19.56 3.73 9.82
N TYR A 354 -18.26 3.95 10.03
CA TYR A 354 -17.39 4.62 9.05
C TYR A 354 -17.15 3.83 7.76
N ASP A 355 -17.41 2.51 7.74
CA ASP A 355 -17.38 1.70 6.50
C ASP A 355 -18.66 1.81 5.65
N ALA A 356 -19.64 2.65 6.01
CA ALA A 356 -20.87 2.84 5.24
C ALA A 356 -20.63 3.32 3.79
N SER A 357 -19.44 3.83 3.48
CA SER A 357 -19.02 4.28 2.15
C SER A 357 -18.13 3.29 1.37
N LEU A 358 -17.90 2.07 1.89
CA LEU A 358 -17.18 1.03 1.12
C LEU A 358 -17.92 0.67 -0.18
N PRO A 359 -17.20 0.24 -1.24
CA PRO A 359 -17.84 -0.14 -2.50
C PRO A 359 -18.80 -1.34 -2.34
N GLY A 360 -18.37 -2.36 -1.59
CA GLY A 360 -19.14 -3.56 -1.28
C GLY A 360 -19.02 -3.98 0.20
N ASP A 361 -19.58 -5.15 0.53
CA ASP A 361 -19.46 -5.80 1.83
C ASP A 361 -19.17 -7.29 1.68
N GLY A 362 -18.38 -7.85 2.59
CA GLY A 362 -17.96 -9.25 2.57
C GLY A 362 -16.60 -9.51 3.22
N LEU A 363 -15.97 -10.61 2.83
CA LEU A 363 -14.66 -11.05 3.29
C LEU A 363 -13.57 -10.49 2.36
N LEU A 364 -12.73 -9.61 2.87
CA LEU A 364 -11.53 -9.14 2.18
C LEU A 364 -10.38 -10.13 2.42
N ILE A 365 -9.59 -10.37 1.38
CA ILE A 365 -8.36 -11.16 1.42
C ILE A 365 -7.21 -10.24 0.98
N TRP A 366 -6.34 -9.89 1.90
CA TRP A 366 -5.14 -9.09 1.63
C TRP A 366 -3.93 -10.01 1.45
N HIS A 367 -3.09 -9.75 0.45
CA HIS A 367 -1.75 -10.36 0.31
C HIS A 367 -0.73 -9.34 0.80
N ILE A 368 0.08 -9.74 1.78
CA ILE A 368 1.10 -8.90 2.40
C ILE A 368 2.48 -9.46 2.07
N ASP A 369 3.45 -8.60 1.74
CA ASP A 369 4.87 -8.91 1.83
C ASP A 369 5.64 -7.80 2.53
N GLU A 370 6.10 -8.07 3.76
CA GLU A 370 6.83 -7.08 4.56
C GLU A 370 8.18 -6.66 3.97
N ASN A 371 8.74 -7.42 3.02
CA ASN A 371 9.97 -7.03 2.31
C ASN A 371 9.76 -5.80 1.40
N GLN A 372 8.54 -5.57 0.93
CA GLN A 372 8.24 -4.42 0.07
C GLN A 372 8.15 -3.14 0.89
N PRO A 373 8.74 -2.02 0.41
CA PRO A 373 8.81 -0.78 1.17
C PRO A 373 7.53 0.06 1.12
N ASN A 374 6.67 -0.15 0.11
CA ASN A 374 5.45 0.64 -0.16
C ASN A 374 4.55 -0.08 -1.20
N ASN A 375 3.50 0.59 -1.68
CA ASN A 375 2.56 0.09 -2.68
C ASN A 375 2.82 0.62 -4.11
N ARG A 376 4.07 0.90 -4.50
CA ARG A 376 4.43 1.46 -5.82
C ARG A 376 5.02 0.46 -6.83
N ASP A 377 4.66 -0.80 -6.67
CA ASP A 377 4.86 -1.84 -7.68
C ASP A 377 3.53 -2.56 -7.81
N GLU A 378 2.78 -2.23 -8.86
CA GLU A 378 1.47 -2.79 -9.19
C GLU A 378 1.52 -4.28 -9.52
N ASN A 379 2.72 -4.86 -9.62
CA ASN A 379 2.99 -6.28 -9.78
C ASN A 379 3.36 -6.96 -8.44
N HIS A 380 3.77 -6.21 -7.41
CA HIS A 380 4.21 -6.72 -6.11
C HIS A 380 4.06 -5.66 -4.98
N TYR A 381 2.82 -5.31 -4.65
CA TYR A 381 2.51 -4.43 -3.50
C TYR A 381 3.03 -4.96 -2.15
N LYS A 382 3.27 -4.04 -1.20
CA LYS A 382 3.40 -4.37 0.22
C LYS A 382 2.09 -4.87 0.83
N VAL A 383 0.97 -4.25 0.45
CA VAL A 383 -0.39 -4.57 0.89
C VAL A 383 -1.31 -4.57 -0.33
N GLY A 384 -1.49 -5.72 -0.98
CA GLY A 384 -2.42 -5.90 -2.10
C GLY A 384 -3.77 -6.42 -1.64
N LEU A 385 -4.86 -6.06 -2.34
CA LEU A 385 -6.19 -6.65 -2.15
C LEU A 385 -6.44 -7.68 -3.25
N MET A 386 -6.77 -8.92 -2.87
CA MET A 386 -7.09 -9.97 -3.83
C MET A 386 -8.53 -9.79 -4.34
N GLN A 387 -8.73 -8.95 -5.36
CA GLN A 387 -10.04 -8.66 -5.96
C GLN A 387 -10.74 -9.94 -6.40
N ALA A 388 -11.88 -10.28 -5.77
CA ALA A 388 -12.51 -11.59 -5.89
C ALA A 388 -13.05 -11.92 -7.29
N ASP A 389 -13.21 -10.91 -8.15
CA ASP A 389 -13.63 -11.03 -9.55
C ASP A 389 -12.47 -11.28 -10.55
N ASN A 390 -11.22 -11.09 -10.12
CA ASN A 390 -10.01 -11.05 -10.96
C ASN A 390 -10.07 -10.01 -12.11
N GLN A 391 -10.73 -8.86 -11.92
CA GLN A 391 -10.74 -7.80 -12.95
C GLN A 391 -9.53 -6.86 -12.84
N HIS A 392 -8.78 -6.90 -11.73
CA HIS A 392 -7.57 -6.10 -11.50
C HIS A 392 -7.81 -4.59 -11.67
N HIS A 393 -9.01 -4.11 -11.31
CA HIS A 393 -9.37 -2.70 -11.47
C HIS A 393 -8.49 -1.75 -10.65
N LEU A 394 -7.93 -2.22 -9.53
CA LEU A 394 -7.00 -1.46 -8.69
C LEU A 394 -5.61 -1.37 -9.34
N GLU A 395 -5.01 -2.51 -9.70
CA GLU A 395 -3.71 -2.56 -10.38
C GLU A 395 -3.72 -1.85 -11.73
N LEU A 396 -4.83 -1.92 -12.46
CA LEU A 396 -4.97 -1.34 -13.80
C LEU A 396 -5.57 0.09 -13.79
N ASN A 397 -5.66 0.74 -12.62
CA ASN A 397 -6.13 2.13 -12.44
C ASN A 397 -7.55 2.43 -12.94
N GLN A 398 -8.39 1.39 -13.10
CA GLN A 398 -9.71 1.48 -13.74
C GLN A 398 -10.77 2.02 -12.78
N ASN A 399 -10.71 1.68 -11.48
CA ASN A 399 -11.59 2.24 -10.46
C ASN A 399 -10.98 2.18 -9.05
N ARG A 400 -11.64 2.83 -8.07
CA ARG A 400 -11.25 2.88 -6.65
C ARG A 400 -11.75 1.66 -5.84
N GLY A 401 -11.92 0.52 -6.50
CA GLY A 401 -12.61 -0.66 -5.99
C GLY A 401 -14.13 -0.62 -6.22
N ASP A 402 -14.74 -1.80 -6.31
CA ASP A 402 -16.17 -2.01 -6.60
C ASP A 402 -16.76 -3.21 -5.83
N ASP A 403 -18.05 -3.52 -6.03
CA ASP A 403 -18.72 -4.58 -5.27
C ASP A 403 -18.36 -6.02 -5.70
N GLY A 404 -17.52 -6.17 -6.73
CA GLY A 404 -16.90 -7.43 -7.17
C GLY A 404 -15.63 -7.81 -6.40
N ASP A 405 -14.97 -6.86 -5.74
CA ASP A 405 -13.73 -7.06 -4.96
C ASP A 405 -13.86 -7.98 -3.74
N PRO A 406 -14.88 -7.83 -2.85
CA PRO A 406 -14.98 -8.65 -1.65
C PRO A 406 -15.48 -10.06 -1.99
N TYR A 407 -15.04 -11.07 -1.24
CA TYR A 407 -15.64 -12.40 -1.35
C TYR A 407 -16.95 -12.47 -0.56
N PRO A 408 -18.07 -12.96 -1.12
CA PRO A 408 -18.29 -13.34 -2.51
C PRO A 408 -18.73 -12.18 -3.42
N GLY A 409 -19.10 -11.02 -2.87
CA GLY A 409 -19.39 -9.81 -3.66
C GLY A 409 -20.52 -9.97 -4.68
N SER A 410 -20.52 -9.11 -5.70
CA SER A 410 -21.39 -9.24 -6.88
C SER A 410 -20.90 -10.29 -7.87
N SER A 411 -19.60 -10.61 -7.86
CA SER A 411 -18.97 -11.66 -8.68
C SER A 411 -19.42 -13.08 -8.29
N GLY A 412 -19.89 -13.26 -7.05
CA GLY A 412 -20.31 -14.54 -6.50
C GLY A 412 -19.16 -15.51 -6.19
N ASN A 413 -17.90 -15.05 -6.19
CA ASN A 413 -16.76 -15.95 -6.02
C ASN A 413 -16.65 -16.45 -4.57
N THR A 414 -16.73 -17.76 -4.37
CA THR A 414 -16.64 -18.39 -3.03
C THR A 414 -15.33 -19.17 -2.81
N THR A 415 -14.31 -18.93 -3.65
CA THR A 415 -13.11 -19.77 -3.78
C THR A 415 -11.84 -18.97 -4.09
N PHE A 416 -10.88 -18.98 -3.16
CA PHE A 416 -9.51 -18.52 -3.31
C PHE A 416 -8.53 -19.69 -3.04
N THR A 417 -7.67 -20.01 -4.01
CA THR A 417 -6.84 -21.23 -4.05
C THR A 417 -5.62 -21.01 -4.96
N SER A 418 -4.62 -21.89 -4.95
CA SER A 418 -3.46 -21.83 -5.86
C SER A 418 -3.78 -22.15 -7.33
N SER A 419 -5.06 -22.23 -7.69
CA SER A 419 -5.58 -22.58 -9.02
C SER A 419 -6.92 -21.88 -9.36
N SER A 420 -7.28 -20.83 -8.61
CA SER A 420 -8.40 -19.94 -8.93
C SER A 420 -7.88 -18.70 -9.66
N ALA A 421 -8.77 -17.74 -9.92
CA ALA A 421 -8.45 -16.39 -10.32
C ALA A 421 -9.25 -15.46 -9.36
N PRO A 422 -8.60 -14.62 -8.54
CA PRO A 422 -7.16 -14.60 -8.27
C PRO A 422 -6.70 -15.84 -7.51
N ASP A 423 -5.39 -16.02 -7.41
CA ASP A 423 -4.78 -17.25 -6.91
C ASP A 423 -3.88 -17.01 -5.69
N SER A 424 -3.76 -18.03 -4.84
CA SER A 424 -3.13 -17.94 -3.51
C SER A 424 -1.65 -18.31 -3.47
N LYS A 425 -0.91 -18.32 -4.58
CA LYS A 425 0.55 -18.47 -4.58
C LYS A 425 1.24 -17.32 -3.82
N SER A 426 2.51 -17.53 -3.48
CA SER A 426 3.44 -16.43 -3.20
C SER A 426 3.69 -15.57 -4.44
N HIS A 427 4.17 -14.34 -4.30
CA HIS A 427 4.71 -13.53 -5.41
C HIS A 427 5.80 -14.27 -6.21
N ALA A 428 6.58 -15.14 -5.54
CA ALA A 428 7.56 -16.03 -6.18
C ALA A 428 6.94 -17.22 -6.98
N GLY A 429 5.62 -17.23 -7.21
CA GLY A 429 4.89 -18.26 -7.96
C GLY A 429 4.75 -19.63 -7.26
N ALA A 430 5.30 -19.80 -6.06
CA ALA A 430 5.21 -21.04 -5.29
C ALA A 430 3.85 -21.20 -4.58
N GLY A 431 3.40 -22.44 -4.39
CA GLY A 431 2.17 -22.72 -3.65
C GLY A 431 2.32 -22.45 -2.14
N SER A 432 1.64 -21.43 -1.63
CA SER A 432 1.58 -21.02 -0.22
C SER A 432 0.96 -22.07 0.73
N CYS A 433 0.31 -23.09 0.17
CA CYS A 433 -0.58 -24.03 0.85
C CYS A 433 -1.90 -23.45 1.39
N VAL A 434 -2.20 -22.17 1.13
CA VAL A 434 -3.41 -21.50 1.57
C VAL A 434 -4.57 -21.76 0.61
N SER A 435 -5.76 -22.01 1.15
CA SER A 435 -7.02 -21.86 0.42
C SER A 435 -8.16 -21.41 1.32
N VAL A 436 -9.13 -20.70 0.73
CA VAL A 436 -10.33 -20.19 1.38
C VAL A 436 -11.50 -20.55 0.46
N THR A 437 -12.37 -21.45 0.90
CA THR A 437 -13.39 -22.07 0.03
C THR A 437 -14.73 -22.16 0.73
N ARG A 438 -15.84 -22.25 -0.02
CA ARG A 438 -17.20 -22.26 0.55
C ARG A 438 -17.45 -21.03 1.44
N ILE A 439 -16.95 -19.88 1.00
CA ILE A 439 -17.18 -18.59 1.64
C ILE A 439 -18.70 -18.34 1.63
N SER A 440 -19.27 -18.01 2.78
CA SER A 440 -20.70 -17.74 2.92
C SER A 440 -21.10 -16.45 2.17
N PRO A 441 -22.40 -16.22 1.91
CA PRO A 441 -22.89 -14.87 1.62
C PRO A 441 -22.42 -13.85 2.67
N SER A 442 -22.37 -12.58 2.27
CA SER A 442 -22.04 -11.46 3.17
C SER A 442 -23.02 -11.37 4.34
N ALA A 443 -22.48 -11.17 5.54
CA ALA A 443 -23.22 -11.06 6.79
C ALA A 443 -22.33 -10.51 7.92
N ALA A 444 -22.94 -10.01 9.00
CA ALA A 444 -22.24 -9.60 10.23
C ALA A 444 -21.37 -10.72 10.86
N THR A 445 -21.59 -11.99 10.50
CA THR A 445 -20.60 -13.05 10.67
C THR A 445 -20.62 -13.97 9.46
N MET A 446 -19.50 -14.00 8.74
CA MET A 446 -19.27 -14.89 7.62
C MET A 446 -18.56 -16.17 8.07
N THR A 447 -18.58 -17.19 7.23
CA THR A 447 -17.82 -18.43 7.44
C THR A 447 -17.14 -18.88 6.15
N ALA A 448 -16.01 -19.57 6.27
CA ALA A 448 -15.33 -20.22 5.15
C ALA A 448 -14.61 -21.49 5.60
N SER A 449 -14.38 -22.41 4.67
CA SER A 449 -13.47 -23.53 4.86
C SER A 449 -12.05 -23.13 4.45
N VAL A 450 -11.18 -22.96 5.43
CA VAL A 450 -9.78 -22.58 5.27
C VAL A 450 -8.90 -23.83 5.25
N ALA A 451 -7.91 -23.86 4.35
CA ALA A 451 -6.76 -24.73 4.49
C ALA A 451 -5.46 -23.92 4.52
N VAL A 452 -4.49 -24.43 5.29
CA VAL A 452 -3.14 -23.87 5.43
C VAL A 452 -2.05 -24.95 5.24
N SER A 453 -2.45 -26.21 5.29
CA SER A 453 -1.57 -27.36 5.05
C SER A 453 -1.64 -27.78 3.59
N CYS A 454 -0.50 -27.84 2.89
CA CYS A 454 -0.48 -28.42 1.53
C CYS A 454 -0.95 -29.86 1.64
N GLY A 455 -2.09 -30.16 1.03
CA GLY A 455 -2.67 -31.49 1.09
C GLY A 455 -1.65 -32.49 0.57
N LYS A 456 -1.28 -33.48 1.41
CA LYS A 456 -0.79 -34.74 0.87
C LYS A 456 -1.92 -35.25 -0.02
N ALA A 457 -1.73 -35.20 -1.34
CA ALA A 457 -2.62 -35.87 -2.27
C ALA A 457 -2.79 -37.30 -1.74
N PRO A 458 -4.03 -37.78 -1.53
CA PRO A 458 -4.24 -39.07 -0.88
C PRO A 458 -3.63 -40.14 -1.77
N ILE A 459 -2.47 -40.65 -1.36
CA ILE A 459 -1.79 -41.75 -2.03
C ILE A 459 -2.73 -42.94 -1.89
N LYS A 460 -3.50 -43.19 -2.95
CA LYS A 460 -4.17 -44.48 -3.10
C LYS A 460 -3.08 -45.52 -3.06
N GLU A 461 -3.06 -46.34 -2.02
CA GLU A 461 -2.28 -47.57 -1.99
C GLU A 461 -2.68 -48.39 -3.22
N ILE A 462 -1.87 -48.33 -4.28
CA ILE A 462 -1.96 -49.29 -5.37
C ILE A 462 -1.45 -50.60 -4.78
N LYS A 463 -2.38 -51.39 -4.25
CA LYS A 463 -2.10 -52.77 -3.84
C LYS A 463 -1.79 -53.57 -5.08
N GLU A 464 -0.49 -53.71 -5.35
CA GLU A 464 0.03 -54.58 -6.40
C GLU A 464 -0.44 -56.02 -6.19
N GLY A 465 -0.51 -56.78 -7.29
CA GLY A 465 -0.66 -58.23 -7.24
C GLY A 465 -2.07 -58.77 -7.44
N LYS A 466 -2.52 -58.78 -8.70
CA LYS A 466 -2.94 -60.06 -9.33
C LYS A 466 -2.92 -60.01 -10.86
N GLU A 467 -2.34 -61.05 -11.45
CA GLU A 467 -2.20 -61.24 -12.90
C GLU A 467 -3.54 -61.62 -13.55
N ILE A 468 -3.76 -61.16 -14.78
CA ILE A 468 -4.48 -61.91 -15.83
C ILE A 468 -3.69 -61.74 -17.14
N LYS A 469 -3.63 -62.79 -17.97
CA LYS A 469 -2.72 -62.91 -19.11
C LYS A 469 -3.39 -62.61 -20.45
N GLU A 470 -2.64 -61.93 -21.33
CA GLU A 470 -2.63 -62.05 -22.81
C GLU A 470 -3.93 -61.78 -23.62
N PRO A 471 -3.84 -61.53 -24.94
CA PRO A 471 -2.89 -60.63 -25.60
C PRO A 471 -3.58 -59.68 -26.61
N LEU A 472 -3.02 -58.47 -26.81
CA LEU A 472 -3.41 -57.59 -27.92
C LEU A 472 -2.77 -58.03 -29.23
N LYS A 473 -3.55 -58.02 -30.33
CA LYS A 473 -3.06 -58.17 -31.71
C LYS A 473 -3.15 -56.83 -32.47
N GLU A 474 -2.39 -56.78 -33.55
CA GLU A 474 -2.28 -55.69 -34.54
C GLU A 474 -3.67 -55.24 -35.08
N ALA A 475 -3.88 -54.05 -35.65
CA ALA A 475 -2.97 -53.34 -36.56
C ALA A 475 -3.24 -51.83 -36.77
N LYS A 476 -2.17 -51.14 -37.17
CA LYS A 476 -2.02 -50.02 -38.14
C LYS A 476 -3.21 -49.13 -38.55
N GLU A 477 -2.98 -47.84 -38.36
CA GLU A 477 -3.40 -46.64 -39.13
C GLU A 477 -3.09 -46.70 -40.67
N PRO A 478 -3.47 -45.70 -41.52
CA PRO A 478 -4.46 -44.61 -41.35
C PRO A 478 -5.31 -44.21 -42.62
N SER A 479 -6.29 -43.32 -42.38
CA SER A 479 -6.70 -42.19 -43.25
C SER A 479 -7.67 -42.35 -44.46
N LYS A 480 -8.44 -41.27 -44.65
CA LYS A 480 -9.14 -40.77 -45.87
C LYS A 480 -10.19 -41.67 -46.57
N GLU A 481 -11.43 -41.18 -46.58
CA GLU A 481 -12.09 -40.80 -47.85
C GLU A 481 -13.18 -39.74 -47.61
N ALA A 482 -13.74 -39.17 -48.68
CA ALA A 482 -14.77 -38.13 -48.61
C ALA A 482 -15.65 -38.14 -49.87
N LYS A 483 -16.99 -37.96 -49.71
CA LYS A 483 -17.85 -37.14 -50.59
C LYS A 483 -19.34 -37.18 -50.21
N ASP A 484 -20.00 -36.08 -50.58
CA ASP A 484 -21.36 -35.96 -51.15
C ASP A 484 -22.42 -37.02 -50.81
N PHE A 485 -23.48 -36.58 -50.14
CA PHE A 485 -24.84 -36.87 -50.64
C PHE A 485 -25.71 -35.62 -50.55
N LYS A 486 -26.53 -35.38 -51.58
CA LYS A 486 -27.35 -34.18 -51.75
C LYS A 486 -28.75 -34.58 -52.24
N ASP A 487 -29.69 -33.65 -52.08
CA ASP A 487 -31.01 -33.60 -52.71
C ASP A 487 -32.03 -34.69 -52.30
N ARG A 488 -32.98 -34.30 -51.44
CA ARG A 488 -34.39 -34.44 -51.81
C ARG A 488 -35.28 -33.35 -51.20
N VAL A 489 -35.97 -32.65 -52.08
CA VAL A 489 -37.05 -31.67 -51.84
C VAL A 489 -38.38 -32.47 -51.86
N GLU A 490 -39.44 -32.17 -51.09
CA GLU A 490 -40.52 -31.16 -51.30
C GLU A 490 -41.61 -31.44 -50.23
N GLY A 491 -42.53 -30.57 -49.79
CA GLY A 491 -42.87 -29.18 -50.13
C GLY A 491 -44.08 -28.66 -49.30
N GLU A 492 -44.67 -27.53 -49.72
CA GLU A 492 -45.90 -26.84 -49.21
C GLU A 492 -45.92 -26.31 -47.74
N VAL A 493 -46.11 -25.04 -47.35
CA VAL A 493 -46.60 -23.73 -47.90
C VAL A 493 -48.01 -23.29 -47.42
N LYS A 494 -48.06 -22.20 -46.63
CA LYS A 494 -49.08 -21.09 -46.64
C LYS A 494 -48.70 -19.97 -45.65
N THR A 495 -48.07 -18.88 -46.12
CA THR A 495 -48.67 -17.53 -46.42
C THR A 495 -49.28 -16.80 -45.21
N LYS A 496 -48.85 -15.57 -44.85
CA LYS A 496 -49.03 -14.31 -45.63
C LYS A 496 -48.05 -13.17 -45.25
N GLU A 497 -47.95 -12.20 -46.17
CA GLU A 497 -47.10 -10.98 -46.21
C GLU A 497 -48.00 -9.69 -46.15
N PRO A 498 -47.52 -8.40 -46.14
CA PRO A 498 -46.50 -7.73 -47.03
C PRO A 498 -45.40 -6.89 -46.30
N PHE A 499 -44.21 -6.59 -46.87
CA PHE A 499 -43.82 -5.64 -47.96
C PHE A 499 -44.19 -4.15 -47.65
N LYS A 500 -43.28 -3.15 -47.59
CA LYS A 500 -42.32 -2.55 -48.57
C LYS A 500 -41.39 -1.51 -47.84
N GLU A 501 -40.26 -0.97 -48.31
CA GLU A 501 -39.25 -1.27 -49.37
C GLU A 501 -37.95 -0.42 -49.13
N HIS A 502 -36.90 -0.57 -49.96
CA HIS A 502 -35.55 0.06 -49.81
C HIS A 502 -35.49 1.58 -50.10
N LYS A 503 -34.48 2.37 -49.65
CA LYS A 503 -33.07 2.49 -50.12
C LYS A 503 -32.30 3.53 -49.24
N ASP A 504 -30.96 3.71 -49.22
CA ASP A 504 -29.81 3.15 -49.97
C ASP A 504 -28.49 3.30 -49.13
N LEU A 505 -27.48 2.45 -49.40
CA LEU A 505 -26.00 2.70 -49.49
C LEU A 505 -25.26 3.78 -48.64
N LYS A 506 -23.99 3.65 -48.22
CA LYS A 506 -23.02 2.52 -48.00
C LYS A 506 -21.67 3.08 -47.46
N ASP A 507 -20.81 2.16 -46.99
CA ASP A 507 -19.33 2.20 -46.85
C ASP A 507 -18.69 2.53 -45.48
N ARG A 508 -18.10 1.51 -44.84
CA ARG A 508 -16.71 1.04 -45.09
C ARG A 508 -16.53 -0.39 -44.57
N ARG A 509 -15.56 -1.12 -45.12
CA ARG A 509 -15.07 -2.40 -44.58
C ARG A 509 -13.60 -2.28 -44.19
N GLU A 510 -13.21 -3.20 -43.32
CA GLU A 510 -11.86 -3.71 -43.03
C GLU A 510 -10.97 -3.84 -44.30
N HIS A 511 -9.63 -3.99 -44.25
CA HIS A 511 -8.95 -5.12 -43.61
C HIS A 511 -7.40 -4.98 -43.60
N LYS A 512 -6.78 -5.48 -42.52
CA LYS A 512 -5.42 -6.07 -42.33
C LYS A 512 -4.14 -5.47 -42.97
N THR A 513 -3.08 -5.55 -42.15
CA THR A 513 -1.64 -5.35 -42.41
C THR A 513 -0.98 -6.40 -43.31
N PRO A 514 0.14 -6.05 -43.95
CA PRO A 514 1.25 -6.99 -44.18
C PRO A 514 2.62 -6.45 -43.73
N TYR A 515 3.55 -7.37 -43.41
CA TYR A 515 4.99 -7.12 -43.20
C TYR A 515 5.76 -7.72 -44.38
N LYS A 516 6.81 -7.03 -44.89
CA LYS A 516 8.03 -7.68 -45.42
C LYS A 516 9.18 -6.71 -45.68
N GLU A 517 10.40 -7.27 -45.73
CA GLU A 517 11.65 -6.56 -46.02
C GLU A 517 11.78 -6.18 -47.50
N PHE A 518 12.65 -5.21 -47.83
CA PHE A 518 13.91 -5.52 -48.54
C PHE A 518 14.95 -4.37 -48.43
N LYS A 519 16.05 -4.52 -49.16
CA LYS A 519 17.39 -3.91 -48.96
C LYS A 519 17.73 -2.81 -49.98
N ASP A 520 18.67 -1.94 -49.58
CA ASP A 520 19.68 -1.19 -50.38
C ASP A 520 19.08 -0.22 -51.47
N ASP A 521 19.72 0.86 -51.96
CA ASP A 521 21.14 1.23 -52.04
C ASP A 521 21.35 2.77 -52.26
N PHE A 522 22.53 3.29 -51.85
CA PHE A 522 23.33 4.43 -52.39
C PHE A 522 22.86 5.91 -52.58
N ASP A 523 23.85 6.81 -52.38
CA ASP A 523 24.09 8.16 -52.98
C ASP A 523 23.16 9.37 -52.67
N ASN A 524 23.63 10.64 -52.60
CA ASN A 524 24.99 11.21 -52.57
C ASN A 524 24.99 12.65 -51.97
N SER A 525 26.03 13.07 -51.24
CA SER A 525 26.63 14.42 -51.23
C SER A 525 27.80 14.51 -50.23
N ALA A 526 28.75 15.43 -50.44
CA ALA A 526 30.11 15.33 -49.91
C ALA A 526 30.73 16.67 -49.42
N ASP A 527 32.04 16.61 -49.14
CA ASP A 527 32.99 17.64 -48.66
C ASP A 527 32.81 18.17 -47.22
N VAL A 528 33.77 18.11 -46.26
CA VAL A 528 35.25 17.89 -46.15
C VAL A 528 36.01 19.16 -45.73
N THR A 529 36.68 19.07 -44.57
CA THR A 529 38.01 19.63 -44.22
C THR A 529 38.35 19.16 -42.79
N THR A 530 39.20 18.15 -42.55
CA THR A 530 40.68 18.22 -42.33
C THR A 530 41.10 19.18 -41.19
N ARG A 531 42.04 18.89 -40.26
CA ARG A 531 42.92 17.74 -39.85
C ARG A 531 43.38 18.10 -38.39
N SER A 532 43.86 17.29 -37.44
CA SER A 532 44.90 16.23 -37.48
C SER A 532 45.18 15.63 -36.07
N THR A 533 45.53 14.33 -35.99
CA THR A 533 46.48 13.66 -35.04
C THR A 533 46.42 13.84 -33.51
N GLY A 534 46.37 12.70 -32.77
CA GLY A 534 47.21 12.49 -31.58
C GLY A 534 46.73 11.48 -30.51
N GLY A 535 47.51 10.41 -30.27
CA GLY A 535 47.59 9.69 -28.97
C GLY A 535 46.80 8.39 -28.81
N GLU A 536 47.45 7.39 -28.21
CA GLU A 536 46.87 6.15 -27.67
C GLU A 536 46.87 6.22 -26.12
N ASP A 537 45.93 5.54 -25.45
CA ASP A 537 46.15 4.69 -24.26
C ASP A 537 44.81 4.23 -23.62
N ASP A 538 44.71 2.95 -23.29
CA ASP A 538 43.54 2.33 -22.62
C ASP A 538 43.83 2.13 -21.12
N PRO A 539 43.10 2.80 -20.20
CA PRO A 539 43.38 2.73 -18.77
C PRO A 539 42.80 1.49 -18.07
N THR A 540 42.02 0.63 -18.74
CA THR A 540 41.23 -0.41 -18.06
C THR A 540 42.06 -1.57 -17.50
N ALA A 541 43.19 -1.92 -18.13
CA ALA A 541 44.01 -3.08 -17.74
C ALA A 541 44.76 -2.86 -16.40
N ALA A 542 45.28 -1.66 -16.14
CA ALA A 542 46.13 -1.39 -14.98
C ALA A 542 45.35 -1.44 -13.65
N ALA A 543 44.10 -0.97 -13.63
CA ALA A 543 43.25 -0.94 -12.44
C ALA A 543 42.89 -2.36 -11.94
N ILE A 544 42.76 -3.33 -12.84
CA ILE A 544 42.40 -4.71 -12.48
C ILE A 544 43.56 -5.41 -11.75
N VAL A 545 44.81 -5.09 -12.09
CA VAL A 545 46.01 -5.69 -11.47
C VAL A 545 46.23 -5.17 -10.04
N ASP A 546 45.93 -3.90 -9.74
CA ASP A 546 45.95 -3.37 -8.35
C ASP A 546 44.93 -4.10 -7.47
N LEU A 547 43.69 -4.23 -7.96
CA LEU A 547 42.60 -4.90 -7.23
C LEU A 547 42.92 -6.38 -6.94
N GLN A 548 43.47 -7.12 -7.91
CA GLN A 548 43.89 -8.51 -7.70
C GLN A 548 45.05 -8.61 -6.69
N THR A 549 46.02 -7.70 -6.74
CA THR A 549 47.14 -7.65 -5.79
C THR A 549 46.67 -7.39 -4.36
N ARG A 550 45.66 -6.53 -4.19
CA ARG A 550 45.08 -6.17 -2.89
C ARG A 550 44.16 -7.25 -2.32
N LEU A 551 43.51 -8.04 -3.17
CA LEU A 551 42.73 -9.21 -2.73
C LEU A 551 43.65 -10.31 -2.16
N ALA A 552 44.73 -10.64 -2.86
CA ALA A 552 45.71 -11.65 -2.40
C ALA A 552 46.39 -11.27 -1.06
N ALA A 553 46.57 -9.97 -0.79
CA ALA A 553 47.07 -9.49 0.49
C ALA A 553 46.09 -9.71 1.66
N LEU A 554 44.77 -9.60 1.41
CA LEU A 554 43.74 -9.86 2.42
C LEU A 554 43.62 -11.35 2.75
N GLU A 555 43.71 -12.22 1.74
CA GLU A 555 43.68 -13.68 1.93
C GLU A 555 44.85 -14.18 2.79
N GLN A 556 46.05 -13.58 2.66
CA GLN A 556 47.19 -13.89 3.54
C GLN A 556 47.03 -13.42 4.99
N THR A 557 46.17 -12.44 5.28
CA THR A 557 45.94 -11.95 6.65
C THR A 557 44.92 -12.74 7.47
N LEU A 558 44.23 -13.72 6.88
CA LEU A 558 43.13 -14.46 7.55
C LEU A 558 43.37 -15.97 7.78
N GLY A 559 44.48 -16.54 7.28
CA GLY A 559 44.84 -17.96 7.48
C GLY A 559 46.02 -18.16 8.43
N GLY A 560 45.77 -18.40 9.73
CA GLY A 560 46.85 -18.29 10.74
C GLY A 560 46.77 -19.11 12.04
N ALA A 561 46.01 -20.20 12.13
CA ALA A 561 46.07 -21.14 13.27
C ALA A 561 45.62 -22.56 12.88
N GLY A 562 46.29 -23.61 13.39
CA GLY A 562 45.88 -25.00 13.11
C GLY A 562 46.68 -26.10 13.83
N GLY A 563 46.09 -27.30 13.88
CA GLY A 563 46.62 -28.52 14.51
C GLY A 563 45.82 -28.97 15.75
N THR A 564 45.60 -30.27 16.04
CA THR A 564 46.01 -31.52 15.35
C THR A 564 45.15 -32.73 15.80
N GLY A 565 44.82 -33.67 14.90
CA GLY A 565 44.78 -35.13 15.21
C GLY A 565 43.44 -35.87 15.38
N ASP A 566 43.07 -36.64 14.35
CA ASP A 566 42.27 -37.89 14.32
C ASP A 566 40.80 -38.01 14.83
N PRO A 567 40.02 -39.02 14.37
CA PRO A 567 38.54 -39.01 14.43
C PRO A 567 37.87 -40.09 15.32
N THR A 568 36.57 -39.93 15.63
CA THR A 568 35.63 -41.06 15.94
C THR A 568 34.14 -40.64 15.85
N GLU A 569 33.21 -41.61 15.97
CA GLU A 569 31.77 -41.54 15.61
C GLU A 569 30.77 -41.18 16.75
N PRO A 570 29.45 -40.97 16.46
CA PRO A 570 28.51 -40.28 17.36
C PRO A 570 27.58 -41.15 18.25
N PHE A 571 27.14 -40.58 19.39
CA PHE A 571 26.19 -41.12 20.39
C PHE A 571 25.84 -39.96 21.38
N ILE A 572 24.68 -39.74 22.05
CA ILE A 572 23.32 -40.32 22.27
C ILE A 572 22.37 -39.09 22.43
N GLY A 573 21.04 -39.04 22.22
CA GLY A 573 19.99 -40.03 21.89
C GLY A 573 18.59 -39.41 22.15
N THR A 574 17.57 -40.20 22.52
CA THR A 574 16.12 -39.84 22.45
C THR A 574 15.38 -39.64 23.79
N GLU A 575 16.07 -39.39 24.91
CA GLU A 575 15.51 -39.60 26.27
C GLU A 575 14.88 -38.38 26.98
N LEU A 576 14.68 -37.22 26.32
CA LEU A 576 14.19 -35.98 26.97
C LEU A 576 12.98 -35.33 26.27
N ARG A 577 11.81 -35.99 26.35
CA ARG A 577 10.49 -35.44 25.97
C ARG A 577 9.39 -35.89 26.96
N PRO A 578 9.04 -35.10 27.99
CA PRO A 578 8.10 -35.52 29.04
C PRO A 578 6.72 -34.81 29.04
N ASP A 579 6.34 -34.07 27.98
CA ASP A 579 5.15 -33.20 27.99
C ASP A 579 4.36 -33.15 26.66
N LEU A 580 3.86 -34.31 26.22
CA LEU A 580 2.58 -34.38 25.50
C LEU A 580 1.47 -34.74 26.50
N ILE A 581 0.73 -33.73 26.98
CA ILE A 581 -0.67 -33.73 27.46
C ILE A 581 -0.93 -32.42 28.24
N GLY A 582 -1.80 -31.55 27.71
CA GLY A 582 -2.20 -30.31 28.37
C GLY A 582 -3.04 -29.42 27.44
N GLY A 583 -4.09 -28.80 27.97
CA GLY A 583 -4.82 -27.73 27.28
C GLY A 583 -4.03 -26.41 27.26
N PRO A 584 -4.55 -25.36 26.61
CA PRO A 584 -3.80 -24.14 26.33
C PRO A 584 -3.23 -23.50 27.60
N ARG A 585 -1.91 -23.36 27.62
CA ARG A 585 -1.17 -22.48 28.51
C ARG A 585 -0.28 -21.61 27.64
N TYR A 586 -0.55 -20.31 27.64
CA TYR A 586 0.32 -19.31 27.03
C TYR A 586 1.76 -19.51 27.56
N GLY A 587 2.73 -19.54 26.65
CA GLY A 587 4.12 -19.76 27.02
C GLY A 587 4.63 -18.64 27.94
N PRO A 588 5.43 -18.95 28.99
CA PRO A 588 5.96 -17.92 29.89
C PRO A 588 6.87 -16.98 29.10
N GLY A 589 6.37 -15.77 28.84
CA GLY A 589 6.98 -14.79 27.94
C GLY A 589 6.02 -14.20 26.90
N ALA A 590 4.85 -14.82 26.65
CA ALA A 590 3.82 -14.25 25.77
C ALA A 590 3.18 -12.99 26.39
N ASP A 591 2.71 -13.07 27.63
CA ASP A 591 2.19 -11.90 28.35
C ASP A 591 3.26 -10.84 28.56
N ALA A 592 4.49 -11.21 28.97
CA ALA A 592 5.58 -10.25 29.14
C ALA A 592 5.99 -9.55 27.83
N LEU A 593 5.87 -10.22 26.67
CA LEU A 593 6.09 -9.58 25.36
C LEU A 593 4.94 -8.63 25.02
N ARG A 594 3.69 -9.01 25.33
CA ARG A 594 2.52 -8.15 25.11
C ARG A 594 2.55 -6.93 26.03
N GLU A 595 2.88 -7.11 27.31
CA GLU A 595 3.12 -6.04 28.30
C GLU A 595 4.26 -5.11 27.84
N ALA A 596 5.34 -5.63 27.26
CA ALA A 596 6.42 -4.79 26.72
C ALA A 596 5.98 -3.98 25.48
N VAL A 597 5.14 -4.55 24.60
CA VAL A 597 4.50 -3.83 23.49
C VAL A 597 3.48 -2.80 23.98
N GLU A 598 2.72 -3.11 25.04
CA GLU A 598 1.80 -2.20 25.73
C GLU A 598 2.53 -1.08 26.50
N ALA A 599 3.85 -1.21 26.75
CA ALA A 599 4.65 -0.33 27.61
C ALA A 599 5.84 0.40 26.94
N GLY A 600 5.96 0.35 25.60
CA GLY A 600 6.92 1.21 24.86
C GLY A 600 7.99 0.50 24.02
N ASP A 601 8.17 -0.82 24.14
CA ASP A 601 9.36 -1.50 23.60
C ASP A 601 9.26 -1.82 22.10
N ALA A 602 9.98 -1.05 21.27
CA ALA A 602 10.11 -1.24 19.83
C ALA A 602 10.87 -2.54 19.41
N GLN A 603 11.71 -3.12 20.29
CA GLN A 603 12.30 -4.45 20.06
C GLN A 603 11.29 -5.55 20.41
N ALA A 604 10.43 -5.34 21.41
CA ALA A 604 9.28 -6.21 21.67
C ALA A 604 8.26 -6.17 20.53
N LYS A 605 7.97 -4.98 19.96
CA LYS A 605 7.08 -4.80 18.80
C LYS A 605 7.53 -5.63 17.60
N ARG A 606 8.73 -5.37 17.08
CA ARG A 606 9.33 -6.18 15.99
C ARG A 606 9.46 -7.66 16.33
N SER A 607 9.65 -8.01 17.61
CA SER A 607 9.63 -9.40 18.08
C SER A 607 8.23 -10.02 18.14
N TYR A 608 7.17 -9.22 18.30
CA TYR A 608 5.78 -9.66 18.34
C TYR A 608 5.28 -9.91 16.92
N ASP A 609 5.52 -8.96 16.00
CA ASP A 609 5.09 -9.03 14.60
C ASP A 609 5.73 -10.22 13.85
N SER A 610 7.00 -10.52 14.15
CA SER A 610 7.77 -11.57 13.47
C SER A 610 7.59 -12.98 14.05
N ARG A 611 6.94 -13.15 15.21
CA ARG A 611 6.77 -14.46 15.86
C ARG A 611 5.48 -15.15 15.42
N PRO A 612 5.53 -16.45 15.04
CA PRO A 612 4.34 -17.27 15.13
C PRO A 612 3.95 -17.40 16.61
N GLN A 613 2.76 -16.92 16.98
CA GLN A 613 2.19 -17.19 18.29
C GLN A 613 1.88 -18.70 18.37
N GLN A 614 2.41 -19.37 19.41
CA GLN A 614 2.45 -20.84 19.55
C GLN A 614 1.23 -21.39 20.28
#